data_AF-A0A0A2L5C2-F1
#
_entry.id   AF-A0A0A2L5C2-F1
#
_cell.length_a   1.000
_cell.length_b   1.000
_cell.length_c   1.000
_cell.angle_alpha   90.00
_cell.angle_beta   90.00
_cell.angle_gamma   90.00
#
_symmetry.space_group_name_H-M   'P 1'
#
loop_
_entity.id
_entity.type
_entity.pdbx_description
1 polymer ?
#
loop_
_entity_poly.entity_id
_entity_poly.type
_entity_poly.pdbx_seq_one_letter_code
_entity_poly.pdbx_strand_id
1 'polypeptide(L)'
;MRGLDESTDVFVRTGQKAQEQVRHAWHGFINFAARDNVLEVALGLIIANAFTKVVTSFVSDMVLPIISLLPFLNRNMDQKFAVLSKGPNFDQQYGYNTLHQAREDGALVLAYGYVNPPQLLTDVVP
;
A
#
# COMPACT_ATOMS: atom_id res chain seq x y z
N MET A 1 57.89 -28.38 -9.09
CA MET A 1 56.88 -28.79 -8.09
C MET A 1 56.83 -27.87 -6.85
N ARG A 2 57.75 -26.89 -6.65
CA ARG A 2 57.79 -26.04 -5.44
C ARG A 2 56.82 -24.84 -5.37
N GLY A 3 56.18 -24.43 -6.48
CA GLY A 3 55.29 -23.26 -6.50
C GLY A 3 53.85 -23.49 -6.04
N LEU A 4 53.42 -24.76 -5.93
CA LEU A 4 52.06 -25.10 -5.51
C LEU A 4 51.91 -25.07 -3.97
N ASP A 5 52.97 -25.37 -3.24
CA ASP A 5 52.95 -25.38 -1.77
C ASP A 5 52.94 -23.95 -1.20
N GLU A 6 53.69 -23.02 -1.80
CA GLU A 6 53.73 -21.62 -1.39
C GLU A 6 52.38 -20.91 -1.57
N SER A 7 51.68 -21.20 -2.68
CA SER A 7 50.33 -20.69 -2.91
C SER A 7 49.34 -21.25 -1.88
N THR A 8 49.45 -22.54 -1.57
CA THR A 8 48.60 -23.22 -0.58
C THR A 8 48.80 -22.64 0.82
N ASP A 9 50.04 -22.39 1.23
CA ASP A 9 50.35 -21.77 2.53
C ASP A 9 49.86 -20.33 2.64
N VAL A 10 49.95 -19.55 1.55
CA VAL A 10 49.42 -18.17 1.50
C VAL A 10 47.90 -18.17 1.58
N PHE A 11 47.21 -19.08 0.88
CA PHE A 11 45.76 -19.23 0.96
C PHE A 11 45.30 -19.67 2.36
N VAL A 12 46.01 -20.60 2.99
CA VAL A 12 45.69 -21.07 4.36
C VAL A 12 45.89 -19.95 5.38
N ARG A 13 46.99 -19.20 5.32
CA ARG A 13 47.24 -18.07 6.23
C ARG A 13 46.28 -16.90 6.00
N THR A 14 45.91 -16.65 4.74
CA THR A 14 44.93 -15.61 4.39
C THR A 14 43.53 -16.01 4.86
N GLY A 15 43.15 -17.28 4.70
CA GLY A 15 41.90 -17.83 5.23
C GLY A 15 41.82 -17.78 6.76
N GLN A 16 42.93 -18.11 7.45
CA GLN A 16 43.00 -18.03 8.91
C GLN A 16 42.89 -16.59 9.42
N LYS A 17 43.60 -15.63 8.80
CA LYS A 17 43.49 -14.21 9.14
C LYS A 17 42.09 -13.64 8.88
N ALA A 18 41.45 -14.03 7.78
CA ALA A 18 40.08 -13.64 7.48
C ALA A 18 39.09 -14.21 8.51
N GLN A 19 39.25 -15.47 8.89
CA GLN A 19 38.41 -16.12 9.90
C GLN A 19 38.55 -15.45 11.27
N GLU A 20 39.76 -15.04 11.64
CA GLU A 20 40.02 -14.34 12.90
C GLU A 20 39.40 -12.95 12.90
N GLN A 21 39.51 -12.20 11.81
CA GLN A 21 38.83 -10.91 11.67
C GLN A 21 37.31 -11.03 11.70
N VAL A 22 36.73 -12.05 11.06
CA VAL A 22 35.29 -12.31 11.12
C VAL A 22 34.85 -12.63 12.55
N ARG A 23 35.64 -13.41 13.30
CA ARG A 23 35.36 -13.69 14.73
C ARG A 23 35.41 -12.42 15.58
N HIS A 24 36.37 -11.53 15.34
CA HIS A 24 36.45 -10.25 16.05
C HIS A 24 35.29 -9.31 15.68
N ALA A 25 34.94 -9.22 14.39
CA ALA A 25 33.80 -8.45 13.92
C ALA A 25 32.47 -8.99 14.49
N TRP A 26 32.31 -10.31 14.56
CA TRP A 26 31.12 -10.95 15.14
C TRP A 26 30.97 -10.65 16.64
N HIS A 27 32.04 -10.80 17.43
CA HIS A 27 32.01 -10.42 18.83
C HIS A 27 31.74 -8.92 19.02
N GLY A 28 32.33 -8.06 18.18
CA GLY A 28 32.08 -6.63 18.18
C GLY A 28 30.62 -6.28 17.87
N PHE A 29 30.01 -6.97 16.90
CA PHE A 29 28.60 -6.81 16.57
C PHE A 29 27.68 -7.25 17.71
N ILE A 30 27.93 -8.42 18.33
CA ILE A 30 27.15 -8.87 19.48
C ILE A 30 27.24 -7.85 20.62
N ASN A 31 28.44 -7.36 20.93
CA ASN A 31 28.64 -6.34 21.96
C ASN A 31 27.98 -5.00 21.61
N PHE A 32 27.81 -4.68 20.33
CA PHE A 32 27.07 -3.51 19.88
C PHE A 32 25.56 -3.72 19.98
N ALA A 33 25.06 -4.86 19.50
CA ALA A 33 23.65 -5.21 19.49
C ALA A 33 23.11 -5.46 20.90
N ALA A 34 23.92 -5.92 21.85
CA ALA A 34 23.55 -6.11 23.25
C ALA A 34 23.45 -4.81 24.06
N ARG A 35 23.73 -3.64 23.45
CA ARG A 35 23.57 -2.35 24.13
C ARG A 35 22.10 -2.00 24.25
N ASP A 36 21.69 -1.55 25.43
CA ASP A 36 20.30 -1.18 25.73
C ASP A 36 19.73 -0.17 24.73
N ASN A 37 20.48 0.88 24.39
CA ASN A 37 20.08 1.89 23.41
C ASN A 37 19.80 1.31 22.00
N VAL A 38 20.51 0.24 21.60
CA VAL A 38 20.31 -0.39 20.28
C VAL A 38 19.12 -1.35 20.34
N LEU A 39 18.99 -2.11 21.41
CA LEU A 39 17.87 -3.04 21.62
C LEU A 39 16.54 -2.30 21.70
N GLU A 40 16.47 -1.18 22.41
CA GLU A 40 15.25 -0.40 22.56
C GLU A 40 14.74 0.12 21.21
N VAL A 41 15.63 0.69 20.39
CA VAL A 41 15.28 1.14 19.03
C VAL A 41 14.85 -0.03 18.15
N ALA A 42 15.59 -1.14 18.17
CA ALA A 42 15.27 -2.31 17.36
C ALA A 42 13.91 -2.93 17.74
N LEU A 43 13.65 -3.10 19.04
CA LEU A 43 12.38 -3.63 19.54
C LEU A 43 11.22 -2.69 19.20
N GLY A 44 11.41 -1.37 19.33
CA GLY A 44 10.41 -0.38 18.93
C GLY A 44 10.01 -0.52 17.47
N LEU A 45 10.97 -0.68 16.56
CA LEU A 45 10.70 -0.87 15.13
C LEU A 45 10.01 -2.21 14.83
N ILE A 46 10.42 -3.30 15.48
CA ILE A 46 9.82 -4.62 15.30
C ILE A 46 8.35 -4.61 15.74
N ILE A 47 8.08 -4.07 16.93
CA ILE A 47 6.73 -3.98 17.49
C ILE A 47 5.86 -3.06 16.65
N ALA A 48 6.36 -1.90 16.21
CA ALA A 48 5.61 -0.98 15.36
C ALA A 48 5.17 -1.64 14.03
N ASN A 49 6.08 -2.37 13.39
CA ASN A 49 5.78 -3.09 12.15
C ASN A 49 4.76 -4.22 12.38
N ALA A 50 4.95 -5.03 13.43
CA ALA A 50 4.03 -6.10 13.78
C ALA A 50 2.63 -5.57 14.15
N PHE A 51 2.56 -4.51 14.97
CA PHE A 51 1.30 -3.90 15.40
C PHE A 51 0.52 -3.34 14.22
N THR A 52 1.19 -2.67 13.28
CA THR A 52 0.55 -2.15 12.07
C THR A 52 -0.12 -3.27 11.28
N LYS A 53 0.57 -4.40 11.07
CA LYS A 53 -0.02 -5.56 10.37
C LYS A 53 -1.24 -6.12 11.09
N VAL A 54 -1.20 -6.22 12.41
CA VAL A 54 -2.33 -6.70 13.22
C VAL A 54 -3.51 -5.75 13.12
N VAL A 55 -3.28 -4.43 13.25
CA VAL A 55 -4.34 -3.43 13.10
C VAL A 55 -4.91 -3.45 11.69
N THR A 56 -4.08 -3.54 10.65
CA THR A 56 -4.56 -3.62 9.26
C THR A 56 -5.44 -4.84 9.04
N SER A 57 -5.02 -6.03 9.49
CA SER A 57 -5.86 -7.23 9.38
C SER A 57 -7.14 -7.09 10.20
N PHE A 58 -7.08 -6.61 11.43
CA PHE A 58 -8.28 -6.38 12.24
C PHE A 58 -9.25 -5.39 11.59
N VAL A 59 -8.73 -4.29 11.04
CA VAL A 59 -9.55 -3.30 10.35
C VAL A 59 -10.17 -3.91 9.11
N SER A 60 -9.38 -4.59 8.28
CA SER A 60 -9.88 -5.20 7.05
C SER A 60 -10.90 -6.31 7.28
N ASP A 61 -10.67 -7.16 8.27
CA ASP A 61 -11.44 -8.39 8.45
C ASP A 61 -12.68 -8.17 9.33
N MET A 62 -12.61 -7.27 10.33
CA MET A 62 -13.71 -7.03 11.27
C MET A 62 -14.35 -5.65 11.10
N VAL A 63 -13.56 -4.60 10.95
CA VAL A 63 -14.10 -3.22 10.95
C VAL A 63 -14.71 -2.85 9.60
N LEU A 64 -14.06 -3.16 8.48
CA LEU A 64 -14.57 -2.85 7.14
C LEU A 64 -15.95 -3.48 6.84
N PRO A 65 -16.21 -4.77 7.15
CA PRO A 65 -17.54 -5.33 6.97
C PRO A 65 -18.62 -4.62 7.80
N ILE A 66 -18.31 -4.29 9.06
CA ILE A 66 -19.24 -3.60 9.96
C ILE A 66 -19.53 -2.18 9.45
N ILE A 67 -18.50 -1.44 9.01
CA ILE A 67 -18.67 -0.11 8.41
C ILE A 67 -19.41 -0.19 7.07
N SER A 68 -19.15 -1.23 6.27
CA SER A 68 -19.86 -1.46 5.00
C SER A 68 -21.35 -1.71 5.17
N LEU A 69 -21.77 -2.22 6.32
CA LEU A 69 -23.18 -2.42 6.69
C LEU A 69 -23.84 -1.12 7.19
N LEU A 70 -23.08 -0.07 7.49
CA LEU A 70 -23.63 1.22 7.87
C LEU A 70 -24.06 2.02 6.62
N PRO A 71 -25.36 2.28 6.42
CA PRO A 71 -25.89 2.95 5.23
C PRO A 71 -25.50 4.44 5.12
N PHE A 72 -24.75 4.97 6.09
CA PHE A 72 -24.30 6.36 6.11
C PHE A 72 -23.02 6.62 5.31
N LEU A 73 -22.22 5.60 4.98
CA LEU A 73 -21.03 5.76 4.11
C LEU A 73 -21.33 5.54 2.62
N ASN A 74 -22.43 4.87 2.27
CA ASN A 74 -22.90 4.67 0.88
C ASN A 74 -23.72 5.85 0.31
N ARG A 75 -23.48 7.07 0.81
CA ARG A 75 -23.90 8.28 0.11
C ARG A 75 -22.66 9.03 -0.33
N ASN A 76 -21.99 8.44 -1.32
CA ASN A 76 -20.99 9.06 -2.18
C ASN A 76 -21.29 10.55 -2.36
N MET A 77 -20.54 11.40 -1.66
CA MET A 77 -20.55 12.84 -1.91
C MET A 77 -19.86 13.18 -3.24
N ASP A 78 -19.09 12.23 -3.81
CA ASP A 78 -18.46 12.30 -5.13
C ASP A 78 -19.34 11.76 -6.29
N GLN A 79 -20.51 11.17 -6.01
CA GLN A 79 -21.42 10.65 -7.05
C GLN A 79 -22.85 11.16 -6.91
N LYS A 80 -23.04 12.35 -6.34
CA LYS A 80 -24.35 13.03 -6.38
C LYS A 80 -24.57 13.59 -7.79
N PHE A 81 -25.42 12.93 -8.55
CA PHE A 81 -25.97 13.49 -9.78
C PHE A 81 -27.49 13.60 -9.67
N ALA A 82 -28.02 14.76 -10.02
CA ALA A 82 -29.45 14.98 -10.16
C ALA A 82 -29.82 14.73 -11.63
N VAL A 83 -30.68 13.73 -11.87
CA VAL A 83 -31.25 13.49 -13.19
C VAL A 83 -32.31 14.56 -13.45
N LEU A 84 -32.05 15.48 -14.38
CA LEU A 84 -32.95 16.60 -14.68
C LEU A 84 -34.03 16.22 -15.69
N SER A 85 -33.78 15.19 -16.52
CA SER A 85 -34.76 14.62 -17.44
C SER A 85 -34.58 13.10 -17.53
N LYS A 86 -35.68 12.35 -17.41
CA LYS A 86 -35.69 10.88 -17.32
C LYS A 86 -35.53 10.25 -18.71
N GLY A 87 -34.59 9.31 -18.83
CA GLY A 87 -34.51 8.40 -19.98
C GLY A 87 -35.63 7.34 -19.95
N PRO A 88 -35.85 6.60 -21.06
CA PRO A 88 -36.96 5.66 -21.22
C PRO A 88 -36.98 4.47 -20.25
N ASN A 89 -35.83 4.08 -19.66
CA ASN A 89 -35.73 2.97 -18.70
C ASN A 89 -35.61 3.42 -17.23
N PHE A 90 -36.14 4.60 -16.90
CA PHE A 90 -36.06 5.13 -15.54
C PHE A 90 -36.95 4.35 -14.55
N ASP A 91 -36.34 3.53 -13.69
CA ASP A 91 -37.01 2.89 -12.55
C ASP A 91 -37.23 3.91 -11.41
N GLN A 92 -38.49 4.13 -11.02
CA GLN A 92 -38.86 5.09 -9.98
C GLN A 92 -38.50 4.63 -8.57
N GLN A 93 -38.22 3.35 -8.37
CA GLN A 93 -37.95 2.76 -7.04
C GLN A 93 -36.45 2.61 -6.77
N TYR A 94 -35.61 2.47 -7.81
CA TYR A 94 -34.16 2.26 -7.66
C TYR A 94 -33.28 3.24 -8.46
N GLY A 95 -33.82 4.04 -9.39
CA GLY A 95 -33.06 5.01 -10.18
C GLY A 95 -31.87 4.40 -10.94
N TYR A 96 -30.91 5.24 -11.34
CA TYR A 96 -29.65 4.79 -11.92
C TYR A 96 -28.59 4.69 -10.81
N ASN A 97 -27.92 3.54 -10.73
CA ASN A 97 -26.91 3.29 -9.71
C ASN A 97 -25.55 3.95 -10.03
N THR A 98 -25.31 4.32 -11.29
CA THR A 98 -24.05 4.94 -11.73
C THR A 98 -24.27 6.02 -12.80
N LEU A 99 -23.35 6.99 -12.88
CA LEU A 99 -23.33 8.06 -13.88
C LEU A 99 -23.19 7.55 -15.31
N HIS A 100 -22.38 6.49 -15.50
CA HIS A 100 -22.17 5.86 -16.80
C HIS A 100 -23.46 5.26 -17.34
N GLN A 101 -24.20 4.53 -16.51
CA GLN A 101 -25.49 3.96 -16.86
C GLN A 101 -26.52 5.03 -17.26
N ALA A 102 -26.59 6.13 -16.51
CA ALA A 102 -27.52 7.21 -16.81
C ALA A 102 -27.18 7.95 -18.12
N ARG A 103 -25.89 8.10 -18.44
CA ARG A 103 -25.42 8.72 -19.70
C ARG A 103 -25.65 7.80 -20.90
N GLU A 104 -25.43 6.50 -20.75
CA GLU A 104 -25.69 5.49 -21.78
C GLU A 104 -27.17 5.37 -22.11
N ASP A 105 -28.06 5.53 -21.12
CA ASP A 105 -29.52 5.61 -21.32
C ASP A 105 -30.01 6.96 -21.85
N GLY A 106 -29.08 7.87 -22.20
CA GLY A 106 -29.38 9.19 -22.76
C GLY A 106 -30.05 10.15 -21.76
N ALA A 107 -29.99 9.86 -20.46
CA ALA A 107 -30.56 10.74 -19.44
C ALA A 107 -29.69 11.97 -19.24
N LEU A 108 -30.34 13.14 -19.13
CA LEU A 108 -29.66 14.40 -18.85
C LEU A 108 -29.34 14.47 -17.35
N VAL A 109 -28.06 14.32 -17.01
CA VAL A 109 -27.57 14.26 -15.64
C VAL A 109 -26.74 15.48 -15.27
N LEU A 110 -27.04 16.09 -14.11
CA LEU A 110 -26.24 17.15 -13.50
C LEU A 110 -25.44 16.56 -12.35
N ALA A 111 -24.14 16.32 -12.55
CA ALA A 111 -23.23 15.87 -11.51
C ALA A 111 -22.76 17.08 -10.68
N TYR A 112 -22.99 17.07 -9.37
CA TYR A 112 -22.55 18.14 -8.47
C TYR A 112 -21.69 17.56 -7.34
N GLY A 113 -20.40 17.90 -7.33
CA GLY A 113 -19.45 17.45 -6.30
C GLY A 113 -18.14 16.89 -6.87
N TYR A 114 -17.36 17.71 -7.55
CA TYR A 114 -15.88 17.75 -7.63
C TYR A 114 -15.53 18.78 -8.71
N VAL A 115 -14.82 19.85 -8.33
CA VAL A 115 -14.42 20.92 -9.26
C VAL A 115 -13.24 20.41 -10.10
N ASN A 116 -13.54 19.88 -11.28
CA ASN A 116 -12.56 19.79 -12.36
C ASN A 116 -12.64 21.12 -13.15
N PRO A 117 -11.51 21.81 -13.45
CA PRO A 117 -11.55 22.94 -14.37
C PRO A 117 -12.12 22.48 -15.73
N PRO A 118 -12.81 23.37 -16.47
CA PRO A 118 -13.43 23.01 -17.73
C PRO A 118 -12.34 22.56 -18.70
N GLN A 119 -12.27 21.25 -18.95
CA GLN A 119 -11.59 20.73 -20.12
C GLN A 119 -12.47 21.13 -21.30
N LEU A 120 -12.12 22.28 -21.87
CA LEU A 120 -12.66 22.83 -23.09
C LEU A 120 -12.67 21.73 -24.16
N LEU A 121 -13.88 21.34 -24.56
CA LEU A 121 -14.28 20.96 -25.92
C LEU A 121 -13.11 20.67 -26.88
N THR A 122 -12.46 19.53 -26.72
CA THR A 122 -11.63 18.93 -27.77
C THR A 122 -12.01 17.48 -27.94
N ASP A 123 -13.26 17.23 -28.28
CA ASP A 123 -13.63 16.04 -29.04
C ASP A 123 -14.67 16.48 -30.07
N VAL A 124 -14.12 16.94 -31.19
CA VAL A 124 -14.77 16.94 -32.50
C VAL A 124 -15.28 15.51 -32.75
N VAL A 125 -16.61 15.37 -32.82
CA VAL A 125 -17.29 14.26 -33.49
C VAL A 125 -17.13 14.50 -35.01
N PRO A 126 -16.92 13.45 -35.81
CA PRO A 126 -15.77 13.23 -36.69
C PRO A 126 -15.57 14.21 -37.85
#